data_AF-A0A970F707-F1
#
_entry.id   AF-A0A970F707-F1
#
_cell.length_a   1.000
_cell.length_b   1.000
_cell.length_c   1.000
_cell.angle_alpha   90.00
_cell.angle_beta   90.00
_cell.angle_gamma   90.00
#
_symmetry.space_group_name_H-M   'P 1'
#
loop_
_entity.id
_entity.type
_entity.pdbx_description
1 polymer ?
#
loop_
_entity_poly.entity_id
_entity_poly.type
_entity_poly.pdbx_seq_one_letter_code
_entity_poly.pdbx_strand_id
1 'polypeptide(L)'
;MKIAYLGPKNSFSFQAASQLGEENEFIPYPSIPMCLQALKNDALDYALVPIENSLEGSVHATVDQFFQTTGLVVLGEIILPIRQQLLVNPGTILPGKILSHPQALA
;
A
#
# COMPACT_ATOMS: atom_id res chain seq x y z
N MET A 1 14.76 -1.18 -9.73
CA MET A 1 14.38 0.22 -9.40
C MET A 1 14.02 0.28 -7.92
N LYS A 2 14.11 1.45 -7.28
CA LYS A 2 13.69 1.70 -5.89
C LYS A 2 12.28 2.25 -5.87
N ILE A 3 11.37 1.52 -5.25
CA ILE A 3 9.94 1.81 -5.29
C ILE A 3 9.42 1.96 -3.86
N ALA A 4 8.93 3.15 -3.51
CA ALA A 4 8.22 3.32 -2.23
C ALA A 4 6.84 2.72 -2.29
N TYR A 5 6.37 2.24 -1.14
CA TYR A 5 4.98 1.87 -0.92
C TYR A 5 4.54 2.15 0.52
N LEU A 6 3.22 2.26 0.72
CA LEU A 6 2.63 2.33 2.05
C LEU A 6 2.82 0.99 2.78
N GLY A 7 3.72 0.98 3.76
CA GLY A 7 4.08 -0.21 4.53
C GLY A 7 2.99 -0.71 5.47
N PRO A 8 3.27 -1.77 6.23
CA PRO A 8 4.54 -2.52 6.28
C PRO A 8 4.66 -3.57 5.15
N LYS A 9 5.80 -4.29 5.13
CA LYS A 9 5.98 -5.48 4.27
C LYS A 9 4.83 -6.47 4.49
N ASN A 10 4.39 -7.12 3.40
CA ASN A 10 3.23 -8.02 3.35
C ASN A 10 1.86 -7.34 3.52
N SER A 11 1.77 -6.01 3.49
CA SER A 11 0.49 -5.30 3.31
C SER A 11 -0.08 -5.50 1.90
N PHE A 12 -1.33 -5.06 1.66
CA PHE A 12 -1.89 -5.05 0.31
C PHE A 12 -1.10 -4.13 -0.64
N SER A 13 -0.57 -3.00 -0.16
CA SER A 13 0.32 -2.15 -0.96
C SER A 13 1.63 -2.87 -1.31
N PHE A 14 2.19 -3.68 -0.41
CA PHE A 14 3.34 -4.53 -0.72
C PHE A 14 2.99 -5.58 -1.79
N GLN A 15 1.81 -6.20 -1.70
CA GLN A 15 1.35 -7.16 -2.72
C GLN A 15 1.21 -6.49 -4.09
N ALA A 16 0.63 -5.28 -4.15
CA ALA A 16 0.55 -4.50 -5.39
C ALA A 16 1.94 -4.16 -5.93
N ALA A 17 2.86 -3.68 -5.08
CA ALA A 17 4.22 -3.36 -5.47
C ALA A 17 4.96 -4.59 -6.03
N SER A 18 4.79 -5.76 -5.40
CA SER A 18 5.44 -7.00 -5.82
C SER A 18 5.06 -7.46 -7.24
N GLN A 19 3.93 -7.01 -7.79
CA GLN A 19 3.54 -7.30 -9.17
C GLN A 19 4.42 -6.59 -10.21
N LEU A 20 5.20 -5.59 -9.80
CA LEU A 20 6.11 -4.84 -10.67
C LEU A 20 7.41 -5.58 -11.01
N GLY A 21 7.63 -6.76 -10.42
CA GLY A 21 8.82 -7.60 -10.65
C GLY A 21 9.71 -7.71 -9.42
N GLU A 22 10.20 -8.92 -9.14
CA GLU A 22 11.02 -9.26 -7.96
C GLU A 22 12.43 -8.64 -7.99
N GLU A 23 12.88 -8.21 -9.16
CA GLU A 23 14.16 -7.51 -9.36
C GLU A 23 14.17 -6.08 -8.79
N ASN A 24 13.02 -5.57 -8.37
CA ASN A 24 12.88 -4.23 -7.80
C ASN A 24 13.08 -4.22 -6.28
N GLU A 25 13.59 -3.11 -5.77
CA GLU A 25 13.75 -2.86 -4.35
C GLU A 25 12.52 -2.12 -3.82
N PHE A 26 11.73 -2.81 -2.99
CA PHE A 26 10.51 -2.24 -2.39
C PHE A 26 10.78 -1.67 -1.00
N ILE A 27 10.64 -0.35 -0.85
CA ILE A 27 10.99 0.38 0.37
C ILE A 27 9.70 0.80 1.10
N PRO A 28 9.41 0.23 2.30
CA PRO A 28 8.23 0.60 3.06
C PRO A 28 8.36 1.99 3.68
N TYR A 29 7.31 2.78 3.57
CA TYR A 29 7.15 4.03 4.32
C TYR A 29 5.90 3.95 5.21
N PRO A 30 5.89 4.65 6.36
CA PRO A 30 4.79 4.58 7.31
C PRO A 30 3.55 5.38 6.89
N SER A 31 3.65 6.22 5.84
CA SER A 31 2.54 7.03 5.35
C SER A 31 2.67 7.36 3.86
N ILE A 32 1.53 7.63 3.22
CA ILE A 32 1.45 8.07 1.83
C ILE A 32 2.21 9.39 1.61
N PRO A 33 2.06 10.42 2.48
CA PRO A 33 2.89 11.63 2.41
C PRO A 33 4.38 11.35 2.33
N MET A 34 4.90 10.44 3.16
CA MET A 34 6.33 10.13 3.17
C MET A 34 6.76 9.37 1.90
N CYS A 35 5.91 8.54 1.30
CA CYS A 35 6.19 7.92 0.00
C CYS A 35 6.41 8.98 -1.09
N LEU A 36 5.47 9.92 -1.20
CA LEU A 36 5.48 10.93 -2.26
C LEU A 36 6.56 12.00 -2.04
N GLN A 37 6.85 12.35 -0.78
CA GLN A 37 7.98 13.22 -0.44
C GLN A 37 9.34 12.56 -0.75
N ALA A 38 9.49 11.27 -0.44
CA ALA A 38 10.71 10.54 -0.76
C ALA A 38 10.96 10.44 -2.27
N LEU A 39 9.90 10.26 -3.07
CA LEU A 39 9.99 10.29 -4.53
C LEU A 39 10.44 11.68 -5.02
N LYS A 40 9.87 12.75 -4.46
CA LYS A 40 10.23 14.13 -4.83
C LYS A 40 11.67 14.52 -4.47
N ASN A 41 12.22 13.93 -3.41
CA ASN A 41 13.59 14.21 -2.98
C ASN A 41 14.65 13.38 -3.76
N ASP A 42 14.27 12.82 -4.92
CA ASP A 42 15.11 11.99 -5.80
C ASP A 42 15.75 10.77 -5.11
N ALA A 43 15.15 10.29 -4.02
CA ALA A 43 15.64 9.12 -3.29
C ALA A 43 15.12 7.79 -3.87
N LEU A 44 14.14 7.86 -4.78
CA LEU A 44 13.37 6.74 -5.31
C LEU A 44 13.09 6.94 -6.81
N ASP A 45 12.89 5.84 -7.52
CA ASP A 45 12.49 5.88 -8.93
C ASP A 45 10.96 6.03 -9.07
N TYR A 46 10.19 5.36 -8.19
CA TYR A 46 8.74 5.38 -8.20
C TYR A 46 8.14 5.35 -6.78
N ALA A 47 6.85 5.73 -6.68
CA ALA A 47 6.03 5.50 -5.49
C ALA A 47 4.69 4.86 -5.91
N LEU A 48 4.36 3.75 -5.26
CA LEU A 48 3.07 3.08 -5.38
C LEU A 48 2.23 3.38 -4.15
N VAL A 49 1.12 4.08 -4.36
CA VAL A 49 0.22 4.52 -3.28
C VAL A 49 -1.22 4.18 -3.64
N PRO A 50 -2.06 3.77 -2.67
CA PRO A 50 -3.46 3.45 -2.94
C PRO A 50 -4.24 4.74 -3.23
N ILE A 51 -4.99 4.80 -4.32
CA ILE A 51 -5.79 5.99 -4.69
C ILE A 51 -7.29 5.81 -4.44
N GLU A 52 -7.78 4.58 -4.52
CA GLU A 52 -9.20 4.26 -4.38
C GLU A 52 -9.40 2.86 -3.80
N ASN A 53 -10.46 2.70 -3.01
CA ASN A 53 -10.98 1.41 -2.54
C ASN A 53 -12.45 1.29 -2.96
N SER A 54 -12.87 0.13 -3.49
CA SER A 54 -14.24 -0.14 -3.90
C SER A 54 -15.29 0.00 -2.78
N LEU A 55 -14.89 -0.10 -1.50
CA LEU A 55 -15.80 0.00 -0.36
C LEU A 55 -15.89 1.40 0.24
N GLU A 56 -14.77 2.13 0.31
CA GLU A 56 -14.67 3.43 1.00
C GLU A 56 -14.47 4.60 0.03
N GLY A 57 -14.35 4.34 -1.27
CA GLY A 57 -14.07 5.35 -2.29
C GLY A 57 -12.60 5.80 -2.26
N SER A 58 -12.38 7.06 -2.62
CA SER A 58 -11.03 7.62 -2.77
C SER A 58 -10.25 7.65 -1.45
N VAL A 59 -8.96 7.36 -1.54
CA VAL A 59 -8.02 7.50 -0.42
C VAL A 59 -7.60 8.96 -0.32
N HIS A 60 -8.27 9.72 0.54
CA HIS A 60 -8.06 11.16 0.70
C HIS A 60 -6.60 11.55 0.92
N ALA A 61 -5.85 10.79 1.74
CA ALA A 61 -4.44 11.05 1.99
C ALA A 61 -3.58 11.07 0.70
N THR A 62 -3.94 10.26 -0.30
CA THR A 62 -3.26 10.26 -1.60
C THR A 62 -3.66 11.47 -2.43
N VAL A 63 -4.96 11.77 -2.50
CA VAL A 63 -5.49 12.92 -3.27
C VAL A 63 -4.91 14.23 -2.73
N ASP A 64 -4.97 14.42 -1.41
CA ASP A 64 -4.49 15.62 -0.74
C ASP A 64 -2.99 15.80 -0.93
N GLN A 65 -2.20 14.73 -0.74
CA GLN A 65 -0.76 14.80 -0.91
C GLN A 65 -0.38 15.05 -2.37
N PHE A 66 -1.06 14.41 -3.33
CA PHE A 66 -0.79 14.61 -4.74
C PHE A 66 -1.08 16.06 -5.16
N PHE A 67 -2.16 16.66 -4.65
CA PHE A 67 -2.48 18.06 -4.89
C PHE A 67 -1.42 19.01 -4.32
N GLN A 68 -0.88 18.71 -3.14
CA GLN A 68 0.17 19.52 -2.50
C GLN A 68 1.55 19.35 -3.15
N THR A 69 1.79 18.24 -3.85
CA THR A 69 3.11 17.87 -4.37
C THR A 69 3.19 18.13 -5.87
N THR A 70 3.77 19.27 -6.25
CA THR A 70 4.00 19.59 -7.66
C THR A 70 5.13 18.75 -8.28
N GLY A 71 5.04 18.50 -9.58
CA GLY A 71 6.07 17.83 -10.37
C GLY A 71 5.96 16.30 -10.41
N LEU A 72 4.96 15.72 -9.75
CA LEU A 72 4.66 14.29 -9.86
C LEU A 72 3.77 14.00 -11.07
N VAL A 73 4.01 12.86 -11.72
CA VAL A 73 3.20 12.36 -12.82
C VAL A 73 2.78 10.92 -12.53
N VAL A 74 1.54 10.57 -12.89
CA VAL A 74 1.04 9.19 -12.79
C VAL A 74 1.42 8.46 -14.06
N LEU A 75 2.13 7.34 -13.93
CA LEU A 75 2.62 6.55 -15.07
C LEU A 75 1.81 5.29 -15.34
N GLY A 76 0.94 4.91 -14.40
CA GLY A 76 0.10 3.73 -14.52
C GLY A 76 -0.66 3.46 -13.23
N GLU A 77 -1.47 2.40 -13.27
CA GLU A 77 -2.29 1.94 -12.15
C GLU A 77 -2.23 0.41 -12.03
N ILE A 78 -2.52 -0.08 -10.83
CA ILE A 78 -2.67 -1.51 -10.53
C ILE A 78 -3.99 -1.69 -9.81
N ILE A 79 -4.85 -2.57 -10.34
CA ILE A 79 -6.07 -2.99 -9.67
C ILE A 79 -5.78 -4.28 -8.90
N LEU A 80 -5.83 -4.21 -7.57
CA LEU A 80 -5.58 -5.37 -6.70
C LEU A 80 -6.89 -5.88 -6.07
N PRO A 81 -7.37 -7.08 -6.43
CA PRO A 81 -8.49 -7.71 -5.75
C PRO A 81 -8.13 -8.07 -4.30
N ILE A 82 -8.81 -7.44 -3.34
CA ILE A 82 -8.56 -7.67 -1.91
C ILE A 82 -9.18 -8.99 -1.46
N ARG A 83 -8.36 -9.87 -0.88
CA ARG A 83 -8.78 -11.13 -0.27
C ARG A 83 -8.26 -11.20 1.15
N GLN A 84 -9.16 -11.14 2.12
CA GLN A 84 -8.82 -11.32 3.53
C GLN A 84 -8.55 -12.79 3.82
N GLN A 85 -7.63 -13.05 4.75
CA GLN A 85 -7.26 -14.40 5.17
C GLN A 85 -7.42 -14.51 6.68
N LEU A 86 -8.15 -15.52 7.14
CA LEU A 86 -8.18 -15.89 8.56
C LEU A 86 -6.96 -16.77 8.85
N LEU A 87 -5.97 -16.21 9.55
CA LEU A 87 -4.76 -16.92 9.93
C LEU A 87 -4.83 -17.34 11.40
N VAL A 88 -4.48 -18.59 11.67
CA VAL A 88 -4.43 -19.17 13.02
C VAL A 88 -3.14 -19.96 13.23
N ASN A 89 -2.74 -20.16 14.48
CA ASN A 89 -1.60 -21.03 14.79
C ASN A 89 -1.91 -22.49 14.43
N PRO A 90 -0.91 -23.30 14.03
CA PRO A 90 -1.10 -24.73 13.76
C PRO A 90 -1.80 -25.45 14.91
N GLY A 91 -2.77 -26.30 14.58
CA GLY A 91 -3.58 -27.03 15.56
C GLY A 91 -4.76 -26.24 16.15
N THR A 92 -4.93 -24.96 15.79
CA THR A 92 -6.13 -24.20 16.19
C THR A 92 -7.34 -24.66 15.39
N ILE A 93 -8.38 -25.15 16.08
CA ILE A 93 -9.64 -25.59 15.45
C ILE A 93 -10.60 -24.42 15.27
N LEU A 94 -10.75 -23.57 16.29
CA LEU A 94 -11.62 -22.38 16.26
C LEU A 94 -10.98 -21.25 17.07
N PRO A 95 -10.78 -20.05 16.48
CA PRO A 95 -10.21 -18.92 17.22
C PRO A 95 -11.26 -18.30 18.17
N GLY A 96 -10.87 -18.06 19.43
CA GLY A 96 -11.73 -17.38 20.41
C GLY A 96 -11.73 -15.85 20.29
N LYS A 97 -10.78 -15.28 19.55
CA LYS A 97 -10.67 -13.84 19.30
C LYS A 97 -10.03 -13.60 17.93
N ILE A 98 -10.54 -12.61 17.21
CA ILE A 98 -10.01 -12.16 15.91
C ILE A 98 -9.47 -10.74 16.07
N LEU A 99 -8.27 -10.48 15.54
CA LEU A 99 -7.63 -9.18 15.54
C LEU A 99 -7.32 -8.80 14.08
N SER A 100 -7.70 -7.59 13.68
CA SER A 100 -7.34 -7.04 12.38
C SER A 100 -7.47 -5.51 12.40
N HIS A 101 -7.11 -4.86 11.30
CA HIS A 101 -7.40 -3.45 11.08
C HIS A 101 -8.94 -3.23 11.05
N PRO A 102 -9.48 -2.11 11.57
CA PRO A 102 -10.93 -1.86 11.59
C PRO A 102 -11.62 -2.07 10.24
N GLN A 103 -11.01 -1.60 9.15
CA GLN A 103 -11.52 -1.79 7.78
C GLN A 103 -11.66 -3.27 7.37
N ALA A 104 -10.80 -4.15 7.88
CA ALA A 104 -10.88 -5.58 7.59
C ALA A 104 -11.91 -6.33 8.47
N LEU A 105 -12.40 -5.67 9.53
CA LEU A 105 -13.44 -6.20 10.43
C LEU A 105 -14.83 -5.63 10.13
N ALA A 106 -14.91 -4.55 9.35
CA ALA A 106 -16.13 -3.84 8.99
C ALA A 106 -16.99 -4.63 7.99
#